data_AF-A0A3S1H2F9-F1
#
_entry.id   AF-A0A3S1H2F9-F1
#
_cell.length_a   1.000
_cell.length_b   1.000
_cell.length_c   1.000
_cell.angle_alpha   90.00
_cell.angle_beta   90.00
_cell.angle_gamma   90.00
#
_symmetry.space_group_name_H-M   'P 1'
#
loop_
_entity.id
_entity.type
_entity.pdbx_description
1 polymer ?
#
loop_
_entity_poly.entity_id
_entity_poly.type
_entity_poly.pdbx_seq_one_letter_code
_entity_poly.pdbx_strand_id
1 'polypeptide(L)'
;GVKNGMIGRVVEAAPNRIVAAIGEGDQRRQVTVDQQLYRNLDHGYATTIHKAQGATVDRVKVLASVSLDWHLTYVAMTRHRDDMALYYGSRSFDLNGGLAKILSRRNAKETTLDYERGTLYRQALRFAENRGLHVVRAARTLLRDRVDWTIRQKQKLADLTLRLRGVGVRLGLFDSRQTQNPKEAAAMVAGVTLFANSIKDTVEEKLRADPAVTKQWDEISTRFRYVFADPET
;
A
#
# COMPACT_ATOMS: atom_id res chain seq x y z
N GLY A 1 -8.66 -7.82 -35.51
CA GLY A 1 -9.50 -7.32 -34.41
C GLY A 1 -9.00 -5.98 -33.89
N VAL A 2 -9.88 -5.20 -33.26
CA VAL A 2 -9.57 -3.94 -32.55
C VAL A 2 -9.16 -4.26 -31.11
N LYS A 3 -8.24 -3.49 -30.53
CA LYS A 3 -7.81 -3.65 -29.13
C LYS A 3 -8.37 -2.52 -28.27
N ASN A 4 -8.55 -2.76 -26.97
CA ASN A 4 -8.91 -1.70 -26.02
C ASN A 4 -7.85 -0.60 -26.00
N GLY A 5 -8.30 0.66 -26.01
CA GLY A 5 -7.43 1.85 -26.03
C GLY A 5 -6.95 2.27 -27.42
N MET A 6 -7.34 1.55 -28.48
CA MET A 6 -6.97 1.89 -29.85
C MET A 6 -7.74 3.15 -30.32
N ILE A 7 -7.03 4.19 -30.71
CA ILE A 7 -7.60 5.43 -31.24
C ILE A 7 -7.77 5.31 -32.75
N GLY A 8 -8.89 5.83 -33.26
CA GLY A 8 -9.19 5.87 -34.69
C GLY A 8 -9.83 7.20 -35.08
N ARG A 9 -9.73 7.55 -36.37
CA ARG A 9 -10.37 8.73 -36.94
C ARG A 9 -11.66 8.32 -37.65
N VAL A 10 -12.78 8.95 -37.29
CA VAL A 10 -14.05 8.76 -37.98
C VAL A 10 -13.93 9.30 -39.41
N VAL A 11 -14.28 8.47 -40.39
CA VAL A 11 -14.31 8.80 -41.82
C VAL A 11 -15.73 9.05 -42.28
N GLU A 12 -16.68 8.25 -41.78
CA GLU A 12 -18.10 8.35 -42.09
C GLU A 12 -18.92 8.08 -40.82
N ALA A 13 -20.01 8.82 -40.66
CA ALA A 13 -20.96 8.64 -39.57
C ALA A 13 -22.39 8.65 -40.13
N ALA A 14 -23.15 7.61 -39.80
CA ALA A 14 -24.55 7.43 -40.14
C ALA A 14 -25.33 7.01 -38.88
N PRO A 15 -26.68 7.07 -38.88
CA PRO A 15 -27.47 6.54 -37.78
C PRO A 15 -27.09 5.10 -37.48
N ASN A 16 -26.74 4.81 -36.22
CA ASN A 16 -26.28 3.50 -35.73
C ASN A 16 -25.01 2.91 -36.37
N ARG A 17 -24.30 3.63 -37.25
CA ARG A 17 -23.09 3.11 -37.92
C ARG A 17 -21.99 4.15 -38.01
N ILE A 18 -20.77 3.75 -37.69
CA ILE A 18 -19.58 4.59 -37.83
C ILE A 18 -18.51 3.80 -38.61
N VAL A 19 -17.82 4.45 -39.53
CA VAL A 19 -16.62 3.92 -40.17
C VAL A 19 -15.41 4.68 -39.64
N ALA A 20 -14.52 3.96 -38.95
CA ALA A 20 -13.30 4.52 -38.37
C ALA A 20 -12.06 3.98 -39.07
N ALA A 21 -11.14 4.87 -39.44
CA ALA A 21 -9.79 4.52 -39.88
C ALA A 21 -8.88 4.34 -38.65
N ILE A 22 -8.22 3.19 -38.57
CA ILE A 22 -7.41 2.78 -37.43
C ILE A 22 -6.03 2.30 -37.94
N GLY A 23 -4.97 2.62 -37.18
CA GLY A 23 -3.58 2.29 -37.54
C GLY A 23 -2.84 3.44 -38.22
N GLU A 24 -1.52 3.33 -38.30
CA GLU A 24 -0.63 4.30 -38.92
C GLU A 24 0.09 3.69 -40.13
N GLY A 25 0.46 4.55 -41.10
CA GLY A 25 1.16 4.15 -42.32
C GLY A 25 0.44 3.03 -43.08
N ASP A 26 1.20 1.99 -43.44
CA ASP A 26 0.72 0.87 -44.26
C ASP A 26 -0.25 -0.06 -43.52
N GLN A 27 -0.38 0.05 -42.19
CA GLN A 27 -1.33 -0.73 -41.40
C GLN A 27 -2.70 -0.04 -41.23
N ARG A 28 -2.91 1.07 -41.94
CA ARG A 28 -4.18 1.81 -41.88
C ARG A 28 -5.29 0.98 -42.51
N ARG A 29 -6.31 0.66 -41.71
CA ARG A 29 -7.49 -0.09 -42.15
C ARG A 29 -8.76 0.61 -41.70
N GLN A 30 -9.84 0.36 -42.43
CA GLN A 30 -11.17 0.82 -42.04
C GLN A 30 -11.88 -0.26 -41.23
N VAL A 31 -12.56 0.15 -40.17
CA VAL A 31 -13.40 -0.71 -39.34
C VAL A 31 -14.79 -0.08 -39.29
N THR A 32 -15.78 -0.84 -39.72
CA THR A 32 -17.19 -0.49 -39.56
C THR A 32 -17.64 -0.94 -38.17
N VAL A 33 -18.19 -0.01 -37.40
CA VAL A 33 -18.77 -0.27 -36.08
C VAL A 33 -20.26 0.01 -36.16
N ASP A 34 -21.05 -1.03 -35.91
CA ASP A 34 -22.48 -0.92 -35.68
C ASP A 34 -22.72 -0.69 -34.19
N GLN A 35 -23.36 0.42 -33.84
CA GLN A 35 -23.59 0.82 -32.45
C GLN A 35 -24.61 -0.08 -31.74
N GLN A 36 -25.43 -0.82 -32.48
CA GLN A 36 -26.34 -1.82 -31.90
C GLN A 36 -25.59 -3.05 -31.41
N LEU A 37 -24.53 -3.44 -32.14
CA LEU A 37 -23.70 -4.60 -31.83
C LEU A 37 -22.54 -4.27 -30.88
N TYR A 38 -22.06 -3.02 -30.88
CA TYR A 38 -20.91 -2.60 -30.07
C TYR A 38 -21.10 -1.20 -29.48
N ARG A 39 -21.30 -1.15 -28.16
CA ARG A 39 -21.61 0.09 -27.41
C ARG A 39 -20.42 0.70 -26.66
N ASN A 40 -19.24 0.09 -26.77
CA ASN A 40 -18.06 0.48 -25.99
C ASN A 40 -17.17 1.45 -26.78
N LEU A 41 -17.75 2.57 -27.23
CA LEU A 41 -17.07 3.63 -27.95
C LEU A 41 -17.08 4.91 -27.09
N ASP A 42 -15.89 5.46 -26.86
CA ASP A 42 -15.68 6.75 -26.17
C ASP A 42 -15.12 7.78 -27.16
N HIS A 43 -15.34 9.07 -26.90
CA HIS A 43 -14.66 10.14 -27.62
C HIS A 43 -13.16 10.18 -27.27
N GLY A 44 -12.30 10.13 -28.29
CA GLY A 44 -10.84 10.15 -28.13
C GLY A 44 -10.21 11.54 -28.00
N TYR A 45 -10.99 12.64 -27.96
CA TYR A 45 -10.46 14.01 -27.96
C TYR A 45 -9.67 14.37 -26.69
N ALA A 46 -10.09 13.81 -25.56
CA ALA A 46 -9.41 13.96 -24.28
C ALA A 46 -9.43 12.60 -23.57
N THR A 47 -8.28 12.18 -23.11
CA THR A 47 -8.12 10.90 -22.42
C THR A 47 -7.43 11.12 -21.09
N THR A 48 -7.71 10.27 -20.11
CA THR A 48 -7.03 10.34 -18.82
C THR A 48 -5.59 9.85 -18.97
N ILE A 49 -4.68 10.35 -18.13
CA ILE A 49 -3.26 9.95 -18.12
C ILE A 49 -3.13 8.41 -18.01
N HIS A 50 -4.02 7.78 -17.24
CA HIS A 50 -4.07 6.32 -17.09
C HIS A 50 -4.50 5.58 -18.37
N LYS A 51 -5.43 6.12 -19.15
CA LYS A 51 -5.87 5.52 -20.42
C LYS A 51 -4.86 5.74 -21.56
N ALA A 52 -3.99 6.76 -21.46
CA ALA A 52 -2.94 7.05 -22.44
C ALA A 52 -1.57 6.38 -22.12
N GLN A 53 -1.50 5.55 -21.09
CA GLN A 53 -0.24 4.93 -20.69
C GLN A 53 0.29 4.01 -21.79
N GLY A 54 1.47 4.32 -22.33
CA GLY A 54 2.12 3.55 -23.40
C GLY A 54 1.94 4.13 -24.81
N ALA A 55 1.13 5.19 -24.97
CA ALA A 55 1.08 5.95 -26.22
C ALA A 55 2.17 7.03 -26.24
N THR A 56 2.91 7.14 -27.34
CA THR A 56 3.77 8.28 -27.65
C THR A 56 2.97 9.22 -28.54
N VAL A 57 2.84 10.48 -28.15
CA VAL A 57 2.05 11.46 -28.90
C VAL A 57 2.95 12.67 -29.18
N ASP A 58 2.93 13.19 -30.40
CA ASP A 58 3.83 14.27 -30.81
C ASP A 58 3.63 15.53 -29.98
N ARG A 59 2.37 15.90 -29.70
CA ARG A 59 1.99 17.06 -28.90
C ARG A 59 1.01 16.69 -27.79
N VAL A 60 1.30 17.10 -26.57
CA VAL A 60 0.45 16.82 -25.41
C VAL A 60 -0.09 18.12 -24.80
N LYS A 61 -1.40 18.18 -24.59
CA LYS A 61 -2.06 19.24 -23.81
C LYS A 61 -2.57 18.65 -22.52
N VAL A 62 -1.97 19.04 -21.39
CA VAL A 62 -2.33 18.54 -20.06
C VAL A 62 -3.17 19.58 -19.35
N LEU A 63 -4.33 19.19 -18.84
CA LEU A 63 -5.11 20.00 -17.90
C LEU A 63 -4.80 19.51 -16.47
N ALA A 64 -4.07 20.32 -15.71
CA ALA A 64 -3.77 20.03 -14.32
C ALA A 64 -4.96 20.35 -13.42
N SER A 65 -5.25 19.43 -12.50
CA SER A 65 -6.20 19.60 -11.41
C SER A 65 -5.49 19.57 -10.06
N VAL A 66 -6.17 20.05 -9.01
CA VAL A 66 -5.64 20.05 -7.63
C VAL A 66 -5.43 18.62 -7.09
N SER A 67 -6.06 17.62 -7.71
CA SER A 67 -5.90 16.20 -7.38
C SER A 67 -4.69 15.53 -8.05
N LEU A 68 -3.96 16.25 -8.90
CA LEU A 68 -2.79 15.71 -9.58
C LEU A 68 -1.62 15.56 -8.60
N ASP A 69 -0.79 14.55 -8.81
CA ASP A 69 0.40 14.27 -8.00
C ASP A 69 1.66 14.18 -8.85
N TRP A 70 2.81 14.02 -8.19
CA TRP A 70 4.11 13.91 -8.83
C TRP A 70 4.17 12.79 -9.90
N HIS A 71 3.57 11.63 -9.63
CA HIS A 71 3.67 10.48 -10.54
C HIS A 71 2.84 10.70 -11.80
N LEU A 72 1.62 11.20 -11.65
CA LEU A 72 0.74 11.51 -12.78
C LEU A 72 1.30 12.68 -13.60
N THR A 73 1.86 13.68 -12.93
CA THR A 73 2.52 14.81 -13.59
C THR A 73 3.71 14.31 -14.40
N TYR A 74 4.59 13.50 -13.82
CA TYR A 74 5.74 12.93 -14.51
C TYR A 74 5.32 12.12 -15.74
N VAL A 75 4.32 11.25 -15.61
CA VAL A 75 3.83 10.46 -16.75
C VAL A 75 3.23 11.34 -17.82
N ALA A 76 2.41 12.34 -17.47
CA ALA A 76 1.85 13.26 -18.46
C ALA A 76 2.96 14.05 -19.17
N MET A 77 3.94 14.52 -18.41
CA MET A 77 5.08 15.31 -18.86
C MET A 77 6.03 14.55 -19.77
N THR A 78 6.17 13.24 -19.62
CA THR A 78 7.14 12.44 -20.40
C THR A 78 6.55 11.77 -21.64
N ARG A 79 5.28 12.04 -21.96
CA ARG A 79 4.58 11.43 -23.12
C ARG A 79 4.71 12.19 -24.42
N HIS A 80 5.18 13.44 -24.38
CA HIS A 80 5.35 14.29 -25.55
C HIS A 80 6.66 14.00 -26.27
N ARG A 81 6.65 14.04 -27.62
CA ARG A 81 7.86 13.94 -28.43
C ARG A 81 8.42 15.32 -28.77
N ASP A 82 7.55 16.23 -29.19
CA ASP A 82 7.97 17.52 -29.76
C ASP A 82 7.60 18.69 -28.85
N ASP A 83 6.37 18.70 -28.31
CA ASP A 83 5.85 19.88 -27.59
C ASP A 83 4.80 19.52 -26.51
N MET A 84 4.78 20.30 -25.44
CA MET A 84 3.85 20.16 -24.33
C MET A 84 3.29 21.52 -23.88
N ALA A 85 1.97 21.57 -23.69
CA ALA A 85 1.30 22.66 -22.99
C ALA A 85 0.61 22.16 -21.71
N LEU A 86 0.86 22.85 -20.59
CA LEU A 86 0.22 22.60 -19.30
C LEU A 86 -0.77 23.74 -18.99
N TYR A 87 -2.03 23.39 -18.81
CA TYR A 87 -3.11 24.32 -18.45
C TYR A 87 -3.54 24.07 -17.01
N TYR A 88 -3.80 25.12 -16.25
CA TYR A 88 -4.28 25.02 -14.88
C TYR A 88 -5.17 26.20 -14.52
N GLY A 89 -6.10 26.01 -13.59
CA GLY A 89 -6.93 27.09 -13.07
C GLY A 89 -6.16 27.91 -12.04
N SER A 90 -5.77 29.14 -12.37
CA SER A 90 -4.97 30.02 -11.49
C SER A 90 -5.53 30.10 -10.07
N ARG A 91 -6.80 30.50 -9.92
CA ARG A 91 -7.48 30.62 -8.63
C ARG A 91 -7.42 29.34 -7.78
N SER A 92 -7.68 28.18 -8.38
CA SER A 92 -7.70 26.91 -7.66
C SER A 92 -6.31 26.52 -7.16
N PHE A 93 -5.28 26.80 -7.95
CA PHE A 93 -3.91 26.48 -7.58
C PHE A 93 -3.35 27.47 -6.56
N ASP A 94 -3.67 28.76 -6.68
CA ASP A 94 -3.25 29.80 -5.73
C ASP A 94 -3.75 29.49 -4.31
N LEU A 95 -5.03 29.11 -4.18
CA LEU A 95 -5.63 28.71 -2.90
C LEU A 95 -4.99 27.47 -2.27
N ASN A 96 -4.30 26.64 -3.05
CA ASN A 96 -3.70 25.38 -2.61
C ASN A 96 -2.18 25.45 -2.48
N GLY A 97 -1.62 26.66 -2.54
CA GLY A 97 -0.19 26.94 -2.38
C GLY A 97 0.64 26.82 -3.66
N GLY A 98 -0.01 26.93 -4.82
CA GLY A 98 0.61 27.07 -6.13
C GLY A 98 0.78 25.78 -6.92
N LEU A 99 1.07 25.95 -8.21
CA LEU A 99 1.28 24.86 -9.17
C LEU A 99 2.38 23.90 -8.72
N ALA A 100 3.59 24.43 -8.48
CA ALA A 100 4.74 23.62 -8.10
C ALA A 100 4.45 22.75 -6.86
N LYS A 101 3.80 23.33 -5.84
CA LYS A 101 3.46 22.62 -4.60
C LYS A 101 2.48 21.48 -4.81
N ILE A 102 1.52 21.61 -5.72
CA ILE A 102 0.56 20.54 -6.02
C ILE A 102 1.25 19.45 -6.85
N LEU A 103 1.96 19.84 -7.91
CA LEU A 103 2.60 18.88 -8.81
C LEU A 103 3.76 18.13 -8.15
N SER A 104 4.39 18.69 -7.12
CA SER A 104 5.46 18.03 -6.37
C SER A 104 4.95 17.09 -5.28
N ARG A 105 3.64 16.98 -5.04
CA ARG A 105 3.09 16.14 -3.97
C ARG A 105 3.41 14.68 -4.26
N ARG A 106 4.18 14.07 -3.37
CA ARG A 106 4.34 12.61 -3.32
C ARG A 106 3.14 12.05 -2.56
N ASN A 107 2.11 11.60 -3.28
CA ASN A 107 1.14 10.70 -2.68
C ASN A 107 1.86 9.36 -2.46
N ALA A 108 2.33 9.14 -1.23
CA ALA A 108 2.71 7.80 -0.81
C ALA A 108 1.45 6.93 -0.90
N LYS A 109 1.56 5.76 -1.51
CA LYS A 109 0.51 4.74 -1.43
C LYS A 109 0.54 4.21 0.01
N GLU A 110 -0.15 4.88 0.91
CA GLU A 110 -0.18 4.49 2.31
C GLU A 110 -0.97 3.19 2.45
N THR A 111 -0.35 2.20 3.07
CA THR A 111 -1.03 0.96 3.45
C THR A 111 -1.60 1.17 4.85
N THR A 112 -2.73 0.54 5.18
CA THR A 112 -3.35 0.66 6.51
C THR A 112 -2.41 0.30 7.68
N LEU A 113 -1.36 -0.50 7.42
CA LEU A 113 -0.29 -0.83 8.35
C LEU A 113 0.60 0.37 8.72
N ASP A 114 0.74 1.38 7.85
CA ASP A 114 1.58 2.56 8.11
C ASP A 114 0.96 3.48 9.17
N TYR A 115 -0.33 3.32 9.45
CA TYR A 115 -1.08 4.07 10.45
C TYR A 115 -1.13 3.42 11.84
N GLU A 116 -0.60 2.20 12.01
CA GLU A 116 -0.71 1.46 13.27
C GLU A 116 0.03 2.15 14.44
N ARG A 117 1.00 3.04 14.15
CA ARG A 117 1.86 3.67 15.17
C ARG A 117 1.97 5.20 15.08
N GLY A 118 1.13 5.86 14.29
CA GLY A 118 1.22 7.31 14.04
C GLY A 118 0.41 8.18 15.00
N THR A 119 0.98 9.33 15.42
CA THR A 119 0.29 10.41 16.16
C THR A 119 -0.94 10.98 15.44
N LEU A 120 -1.11 10.67 14.15
CA LEU A 120 -2.22 11.06 13.28
C LEU A 120 -3.49 10.23 13.47
N TYR A 121 -3.47 9.16 14.27
CA TYR A 121 -4.63 8.30 14.54
C TYR A 121 -5.88 9.09 14.98
N ARG A 122 -5.71 10.14 15.81
CA ARG A 122 -6.82 11.00 16.23
C ARG A 122 -7.38 11.88 15.11
N GLN A 123 -6.56 12.35 14.19
CA GLN A 123 -7.02 13.16 13.05
C GLN A 123 -7.71 12.27 12.01
N ALA A 124 -7.19 11.08 11.75
CA ALA A 124 -7.83 10.08 10.90
C ALA A 124 -9.20 9.65 11.45
N LEU A 125 -9.34 9.50 12.78
CA LEU A 125 -10.62 9.22 13.43
C LEU A 125 -11.64 10.35 13.24
N ARG A 126 -11.26 11.63 13.43
CA ARG A 126 -12.17 12.77 13.21
C ARG A 126 -12.59 12.90 11.74
N PHE A 127 -11.68 12.62 10.81
CA PHE A 127 -11.98 12.63 9.38
C PHE A 127 -12.96 11.50 8.99
N ALA A 128 -12.81 10.31 9.59
CA ALA A 128 -13.73 9.20 9.40
C ALA A 128 -15.12 9.47 10.02
N GLU A 129 -15.18 10.07 11.21
CA GLU A 129 -16.42 10.45 11.88
C GLU A 129 -17.23 11.48 11.06
N ASN A 130 -16.57 12.48 10.47
CA ASN A 130 -17.22 13.48 9.62
C ASN A 130 -17.80 12.90 8.32
N ARG A 131 -17.34 11.71 7.89
CA ARG A 131 -17.88 10.95 6.74
C ARG A 131 -18.93 9.92 7.15
N GLY A 132 -19.38 9.91 8.41
CA GLY A 132 -20.38 8.96 8.91
C GLY A 132 -19.85 7.56 9.20
N LEU A 133 -18.53 7.36 9.14
CA LEU A 133 -17.88 6.13 9.54
C LEU A 133 -17.64 6.19 11.05
N HIS A 134 -18.57 5.63 11.83
CA HIS A 134 -18.47 5.59 13.29
C HIS A 134 -17.46 4.53 13.76
N VAL A 135 -16.17 4.80 13.54
CA VAL A 135 -15.07 3.88 13.88
C VAL A 135 -15.06 3.53 15.37
N VAL A 136 -15.43 4.48 16.25
CA VAL A 136 -15.56 4.24 17.70
C VAL A 136 -16.71 3.27 18.01
N ARG A 137 -17.83 3.34 17.28
CA ARG A 137 -18.96 2.42 17.46
C ARG A 137 -18.59 1.03 16.94
N ALA A 138 -17.95 0.95 15.77
CA ALA A 138 -17.45 -0.29 15.18
C ALA A 138 -16.39 -0.99 16.06
N ALA A 139 -15.43 -0.22 16.59
CA ALA A 139 -14.41 -0.74 17.51
C ALA A 139 -15.03 -1.22 18.83
N ARG A 140 -16.04 -0.52 19.36
CA ARG A 140 -16.75 -0.94 20.58
C ARG A 140 -17.56 -2.22 20.36
N THR A 141 -18.14 -2.43 19.18
CA THR A 141 -18.77 -3.71 18.80
C THR A 141 -17.73 -4.82 18.64
N LEU A 142 -16.62 -4.59 17.95
CA LEU A 142 -15.57 -5.61 17.77
C LEU A 142 -14.90 -6.04 19.08
N LEU A 143 -14.67 -5.09 20.00
CA LEU A 143 -14.15 -5.41 21.33
C LEU A 143 -15.14 -6.21 22.17
N ARG A 144 -16.44 -5.87 22.11
CA ARG A 144 -17.49 -6.66 22.77
C ARG A 144 -17.57 -8.07 22.20
N ASP A 145 -17.55 -8.21 20.88
CA ASP A 145 -17.59 -9.53 20.22
C ASP A 145 -16.40 -10.41 20.62
N ARG A 146 -15.21 -9.82 20.76
CA ARG A 146 -14.00 -10.55 21.19
C ARG A 146 -14.07 -10.96 22.67
N VAL A 147 -14.61 -10.12 23.53
CA VAL A 147 -14.82 -10.44 24.96
C VAL A 147 -15.88 -11.53 25.10
N ASP A 148 -17.00 -11.42 24.40
CA ASP A 148 -18.06 -12.43 24.45
C ASP A 148 -17.58 -13.76 23.85
N TRP A 149 -16.75 -13.72 22.81
CA TRP A 149 -16.10 -14.92 22.26
C TRP A 149 -15.16 -15.58 23.27
N THR A 150 -14.30 -14.82 23.97
CA THR A 150 -13.40 -15.39 24.98
C THR A 150 -14.15 -15.96 26.18
N ILE A 151 -15.24 -15.32 26.62
CA ILE A 151 -16.11 -15.84 27.68
C ILE A 151 -16.79 -17.15 27.24
N ARG A 152 -17.31 -17.22 26.01
CA ARG A 152 -17.90 -18.46 25.46
C ARG A 152 -16.88 -19.60 25.31
N GLN A 153 -15.63 -19.29 24.96
CA GLN A 153 -14.57 -20.31 24.90
C GLN A 153 -14.24 -20.88 26.28
N LYS A 154 -14.24 -20.05 27.34
CA LYS A 154 -14.05 -20.54 28.72
C LYS A 154 -15.16 -21.50 29.15
N GLN A 155 -16.41 -21.21 28.79
CA GLN A 155 -17.54 -22.10 29.08
C GLN A 155 -17.45 -23.44 28.32
N LYS A 156 -17.03 -23.42 27.04
CA LYS A 156 -16.80 -24.65 26.26
C LYS A 156 -15.66 -25.49 26.84
N LEU A 157 -14.57 -24.85 27.30
CA LEU A 157 -13.47 -25.54 27.97
C LEU A 157 -13.90 -26.13 29.31
N ALA A 158 -14.77 -25.46 30.06
CA ALA A 158 -15.34 -25.98 31.31
C ALA A 158 -16.22 -27.24 31.07
N ASP A 159 -17.07 -27.23 30.03
CA ASP A 159 -17.88 -28.40 29.66
C ASP A 159 -16.99 -29.56 29.14
N LEU A 160 -15.96 -29.25 28.34
CA LEU A 160 -15.00 -30.25 27.87
C LEU A 160 -14.19 -30.88 29.01
N THR A 161 -13.78 -30.09 30.00
CA THR A 161 -13.06 -30.61 31.18
C THR A 161 -13.97 -31.46 32.06
N LEU A 162 -15.25 -31.12 32.22
CA LEU A 162 -16.23 -31.97 32.90
C LEU A 162 -16.45 -33.30 32.15
N ARG A 163 -16.58 -33.27 30.82
CA ARG A 163 -16.73 -34.48 30.00
C ARG A 163 -15.48 -35.36 30.01
N LEU A 164 -14.29 -34.75 29.91
CA LEU A 164 -13.01 -35.44 30.02
C LEU A 164 -12.82 -36.06 31.41
N ARG A 165 -13.25 -35.39 32.47
CA ARG A 165 -13.25 -35.97 33.83
C ARG A 165 -14.17 -37.17 33.93
N GLY A 166 -15.38 -37.10 33.36
CA GLY A 166 -16.31 -38.23 33.31
C GLY A 166 -15.77 -39.43 32.53
N VAL A 167 -15.06 -39.19 31.43
CA VAL A 167 -14.37 -40.23 30.64
C VAL A 167 -13.15 -40.79 31.39
N GLY A 168 -12.38 -39.94 32.06
CA GLY A 168 -11.23 -40.33 32.88
C GLY A 168 -11.61 -41.19 34.09
N VAL A 169 -12.78 -40.94 34.70
CA VAL A 169 -13.33 -41.78 35.77
C VAL A 169 -13.78 -43.15 35.25
N ARG A 170 -14.41 -43.22 34.05
CA ARG A 170 -14.78 -44.51 33.42
C ARG A 170 -13.58 -45.34 32.99
N LEU A 171 -12.45 -44.71 32.68
CA LEU A 171 -11.19 -45.36 32.34
C LEU A 171 -10.29 -45.65 33.55
N GLY A 172 -10.73 -45.35 34.78
CA GLY A 172 -9.98 -45.64 36.01
C GLY A 172 -8.76 -44.74 36.25
N LEU A 173 -8.68 -43.57 35.61
CA LEU A 173 -7.50 -42.69 35.64
C LEU A 173 -7.54 -41.63 36.77
N PHE A 174 -8.60 -41.57 37.58
CA PHE A 174 -8.71 -40.64 38.71
C PHE A 174 -9.02 -41.39 40.00
N ASP A 175 -7.97 -41.71 40.76
CA ASP A 175 -8.08 -42.17 42.14
C ASP A 175 -8.11 -40.95 43.07
N SER A 176 -9.14 -40.86 43.93
CA SER A 176 -9.40 -39.71 44.80
C SER A 176 -8.60 -39.82 46.10
N ARG A 177 -7.27 -39.84 46.01
CA ARG A 177 -6.39 -39.68 47.18
C ARG A 177 -5.73 -38.32 47.17
N GLN A 178 -6.28 -37.48 48.04
CA GLN A 178 -5.67 -36.31 48.67
C GLN A 178 -4.14 -36.47 48.74
N THR A 179 -3.41 -35.78 47.85
CA THR A 179 -1.95 -35.75 47.88
C THR A 179 -1.52 -34.29 47.80
N GLN A 180 -0.63 -33.95 48.72
CA GLN A 180 -0.19 -32.63 49.11
C GLN A 180 0.37 -31.81 47.95
N ASN A 181 0.28 -30.48 48.08
CA ASN A 181 0.92 -29.47 47.24
C ASN A 181 2.22 -29.97 46.59
N PRO A 182 2.29 -30.10 45.25
CA PRO A 182 3.59 -30.19 44.61
C PRO A 182 4.20 -28.79 44.73
N LYS A 183 5.26 -28.69 45.55
CA LYS A 183 6.23 -27.61 45.44
C LYS A 183 6.55 -27.41 43.96
N GLU A 184 6.41 -26.19 43.48
CA GLU A 184 6.82 -25.78 42.13
C GLU A 184 8.18 -26.40 41.82
N ALA A 185 8.22 -27.33 40.88
CA ALA A 185 9.46 -27.74 40.27
C ALA A 185 9.99 -26.50 39.55
N ALA A 186 11.08 -25.93 40.06
CA ALA A 186 11.77 -24.83 39.42
C ALA A 186 11.97 -25.20 37.94
N ALA A 187 11.54 -24.31 37.04
CA ALA A 187 11.69 -24.52 35.62
C ALA A 187 13.16 -24.89 35.31
N MET A 188 13.38 -26.00 34.59
CA MET A 188 14.75 -26.48 34.29
C MET A 188 15.60 -25.47 33.50
N VAL A 189 14.99 -24.39 32.99
CA VAL A 189 15.67 -23.18 32.53
C VAL A 189 14.84 -21.98 32.97
N ALA A 190 15.40 -21.13 33.83
CA ALA A 190 14.79 -19.84 34.16
C ALA A 190 14.85 -18.94 32.92
N GLY A 191 13.69 -18.46 32.45
CA GLY A 191 13.65 -17.45 31.40
C GLY A 191 14.39 -16.19 31.87
N VAL A 192 15.36 -15.72 31.10
CA VAL A 192 16.11 -14.50 31.41
C VAL A 192 15.15 -13.31 31.33
N THR A 193 14.73 -12.79 32.47
CA THR A 193 13.79 -11.66 32.58
C THR A 193 14.48 -10.30 32.59
N LEU A 194 15.80 -10.28 32.63
CA LEU A 194 16.62 -9.07 32.72
C LEU A 194 17.76 -9.14 31.70
N PHE A 195 17.63 -8.38 30.62
CA PHE A 195 18.74 -8.11 29.70
C PHE A 195 19.53 -6.93 30.27
N ALA A 196 20.71 -7.19 30.82
CA ALA A 196 21.55 -6.16 31.44
C ALA A 196 22.04 -5.10 30.44
N ASN A 197 22.16 -5.47 29.15
CA ASN A 197 22.62 -4.61 28.07
C ASN A 197 21.52 -4.46 27.02
N SER A 198 21.41 -3.26 26.44
CA SER A 198 20.49 -3.05 25.32
C SER A 198 20.90 -3.94 24.13
N ILE A 199 19.92 -4.30 23.30
CA ILE A 199 20.18 -5.00 22.03
C ILE A 199 21.22 -4.21 21.20
N LYS A 200 21.18 -2.88 21.28
CA LYS A 200 22.13 -1.99 20.61
C LYS A 200 23.56 -2.22 21.10
N ASP A 201 23.77 -2.26 22.40
CA ASP A 201 25.10 -2.41 23.02
C ASP A 201 25.67 -3.80 22.73
N THR A 202 24.82 -4.83 22.77
CA THR A 202 25.22 -6.21 22.46
C THR A 202 25.60 -6.39 20.99
N VAL A 203 24.88 -5.72 20.09
CA VAL A 203 25.19 -5.72 18.65
C VAL A 203 26.47 -4.93 18.39
N GLU A 204 26.68 -3.81 19.06
CA GLU A 204 27.90 -3.01 18.93
C GLU A 204 29.13 -3.74 19.46
N GLU A 205 29.01 -4.44 20.58
CA GLU A 205 30.07 -5.28 21.14
C GLU A 205 30.41 -6.46 20.21
N LYS A 206 29.41 -7.12 19.64
CA LYS A 206 29.64 -8.20 18.65
C LYS A 206 30.23 -7.70 17.34
N LEU A 207 29.82 -6.52 16.87
CA LEU A 207 30.37 -5.90 15.66
C LEU A 207 31.84 -5.49 15.85
N ARG A 208 32.21 -5.00 17.04
CA ARG A 208 33.62 -4.69 17.38
C ARG A 208 34.47 -5.93 17.62
N ALA A 209 33.88 -7.02 18.11
CA ALA A 209 34.56 -8.29 18.33
C ALA A 209 34.80 -9.08 17.03
N ASP A 210 34.12 -8.74 15.94
CA ASP A 210 34.29 -9.42 14.65
C ASP A 210 35.42 -8.77 13.81
N PRO A 211 36.56 -9.47 13.62
CA PRO A 211 37.69 -8.94 12.86
C PRO A 211 37.39 -8.80 11.36
N ALA A 212 36.42 -9.54 10.81
CA ALA A 212 36.05 -9.43 9.40
C ALA A 212 35.27 -8.13 9.13
N VAL A 213 34.34 -7.77 10.01
CA VAL A 213 33.57 -6.53 9.92
C VAL A 213 34.47 -5.31 10.11
N THR A 214 35.43 -5.39 11.03
CA THR A 214 36.39 -4.31 11.28
C THR A 214 37.25 -4.01 10.04
N LYS A 215 37.72 -5.06 9.33
CA LYS A 215 38.45 -4.89 8.06
C LYS A 215 37.60 -4.23 6.97
N GLN A 216 36.34 -4.66 6.82
CA GLN A 216 35.42 -4.07 5.83
C GLN A 216 35.10 -2.61 6.15
N TRP A 217 34.93 -2.29 7.44
CA TRP A 217 34.70 -0.93 7.89
C TRP A 217 35.88 -0.02 7.61
N ASP A 218 37.11 -0.50 7.83
CA ASP A 218 38.33 0.25 7.56
C ASP A 218 38.52 0.51 6.05
N GLU A 219 38.23 -0.47 5.20
CA GLU A 219 38.27 -0.33 3.73
C GLU A 219 37.25 0.71 3.25
N ILE A 220 36.01 0.65 3.75
CA ILE A 220 34.95 1.60 3.41
C ILE A 220 35.31 3.01 3.91
N SER A 221 35.82 3.14 5.13
CA SER A 221 36.23 4.43 5.69
C SER A 221 37.39 5.05 4.90
N THR A 222 38.31 4.22 4.41
CA THR A 222 39.44 4.63 3.57
C THR A 222 38.94 5.12 2.21
N ARG A 223 38.02 4.38 1.57
CA ARG A 223 37.39 4.83 0.31
C ARG A 223 36.59 6.11 0.50
N PHE A 224 35.90 6.28 1.63
CA PHE A 224 35.22 7.52 1.95
C PHE A 224 36.20 8.69 2.13
N ARG A 225 37.35 8.48 2.78
CA ARG A 225 38.40 9.52 2.81
C ARG A 225 38.87 9.89 1.42
N TYR A 226 39.14 8.92 0.54
CA TYR A 226 39.55 9.22 -0.83
C TYR A 226 38.46 9.99 -1.61
N VAL A 227 37.19 9.59 -1.49
CA VAL A 227 36.08 10.21 -2.21
C VAL A 227 35.72 11.61 -1.69
N PHE A 228 35.91 11.87 -0.39
CA PHE A 228 35.48 13.13 0.24
C PHE A 228 36.62 14.09 0.60
N ALA A 229 37.87 13.65 0.70
CA ALA A 229 39.01 14.52 1.01
C ALA A 229 39.74 15.01 -0.26
N ASP A 230 39.80 14.21 -1.33
CA ASP A 230 40.42 14.59 -2.61
C ASP A 230 39.46 14.29 -3.78
N PRO A 231 38.50 15.18 -4.08
CA PRO A 231 37.51 14.98 -5.15
C PRO A 231 38.05 15.13 -6.58
N GLU A 232 39.37 15.22 -6.79
CA GLU A 232 40.00 15.48 -8.10
C GLU A 232 41.09 14.43 -8.43
N THR A 233 40.66 13.19 -8.67
CA THR A 233 41.25 12.24 -9.63
C THR A 233 40.16 11.39 -10.26
#